data_AF-A0A2H0AJ56-F1
#
_entry.id   AF-A0A2H0AJ56-F1
#
_cell.length_a   1.000
_cell.length_b   1.000
_cell.length_c   1.000
_cell.angle_alpha   90.00
_cell.angle_beta   90.00
_cell.angle_gamma   90.00
#
_symmetry.space_group_name_H-M   'P 1'
#
loop_
_entity.id
_entity.type
_entity.pdbx_description
1 polymer ?
#
loop_
_entity_poly.entity_id
_entity_poly.type
_entity_poly.pdbx_seq_one_letter_code
_entity_poly.pdbx_strand_id
1 'polypeptide(L)'
;MDLAGLLTQERSNLLKRWRDAILETYPADSRQFLRKEKDTFANPVGTILGQELDALFDAFTALSDDGKIKSCLENILRIRAVQDFSPSGAVAFILDLKKIVSGMVKAKGLGNGITLEVAAFDRKVDDLLLLAFDVYSGFRLKLYELRVHEVQNQVGALLKRANLVCEIPDADPAV
;
A
#
# COMPACT_ATOMS: atom_id res chain seq x y z
N MET A 1 12.97 -30.09 1.95
CA MET A 1 12.75 -28.75 1.39
C MET A 1 11.82 -28.06 2.36
N ASP A 2 12.27 -26.95 2.93
CA ASP A 2 11.52 -26.12 3.87
C ASP A 2 10.81 -24.97 3.12
N LEU A 3 10.00 -24.20 3.83
CA LEU A 3 9.27 -23.07 3.25
C LEU A 3 10.22 -21.99 2.74
N ALA A 4 11.30 -21.70 3.48
CA ALA A 4 12.28 -20.69 3.08
C ALA A 4 12.96 -21.04 1.74
N GLY A 5 13.34 -22.32 1.57
CA GLY A 5 13.85 -22.83 0.30
C GLY A 5 12.83 -22.74 -0.83
N LEU A 6 11.56 -23.06 -0.58
CA LEU A 6 10.48 -22.90 -1.57
C LEU A 6 10.31 -21.44 -2.00
N LEU A 7 10.24 -20.51 -1.05
CA LEU A 7 10.07 -19.08 -1.33
C LEU A 7 11.25 -18.52 -2.11
N THR A 8 12.47 -19.00 -1.83
CA THR A 8 13.68 -18.60 -2.56
C THR A 8 13.66 -19.15 -4.00
N GLN A 9 13.33 -20.43 -4.18
CA GLN A 9 13.30 -21.08 -5.49
C GLN A 9 12.19 -20.53 -6.40
N GLU A 10 11.01 -20.25 -5.85
CA GLU A 10 9.84 -19.78 -6.59
C GLU A 10 9.66 -18.25 -6.51
N ARG A 11 10.65 -17.50 -5.99
CA ARG A 11 10.58 -16.04 -5.77
C ARG A 11 10.03 -15.29 -6.99
N SER A 12 10.61 -15.53 -8.16
CA SER A 12 10.21 -14.84 -9.40
C SER A 12 8.76 -15.15 -9.80
N ASN A 13 8.31 -16.39 -9.58
CA ASN A 13 6.93 -16.82 -9.87
C ASN A 13 5.95 -16.18 -8.87
N LEU A 14 6.33 -16.17 -7.58
CA LEU A 14 5.55 -15.57 -6.50
C LEU A 14 5.36 -14.07 -6.75
N LEU A 15 6.44 -13.34 -6.98
CA LEU A 15 6.40 -11.90 -7.22
C LEU A 15 5.57 -11.56 -8.46
N LYS A 16 5.69 -12.33 -9.54
CA LYS A 16 4.85 -12.14 -10.72
C LYS A 16 3.36 -12.30 -10.39
N ARG A 17 2.98 -13.37 -9.69
CA ARG A 17 1.59 -13.61 -9.27
C ARG A 17 1.08 -12.52 -8.32
N TRP A 18 1.95 -12.05 -7.42
CA TRP A 18 1.58 -11.05 -6.44
C TRP A 18 1.41 -9.66 -7.07
N ARG A 19 2.28 -9.30 -8.02
CA ARG A 19 2.11 -8.12 -8.88
C ARG A 19 0.84 -8.20 -9.73
N ASP A 20 0.55 -9.37 -10.31
CA ASP A 20 -0.70 -9.54 -11.04
C ASP A 20 -1.91 -9.35 -10.10
N ALA A 21 -1.88 -9.92 -8.88
CA ALA A 21 -2.95 -9.78 -7.90
C ALA A 21 -3.19 -8.33 -7.47
N ILE A 22 -2.14 -7.52 -7.24
CA ILE A 22 -2.30 -6.10 -6.91
C ILE A 22 -2.90 -5.31 -8.08
N LEU A 23 -2.56 -5.66 -9.32
CA LEU A 23 -3.07 -4.98 -10.51
C LEU A 23 -4.52 -5.37 -10.82
N GLU A 24 -4.94 -6.59 -10.45
CA GLU A 24 -6.32 -7.04 -10.59
C GLU A 24 -7.31 -6.20 -9.77
N THR A 25 -6.87 -5.46 -8.75
CA THR A 25 -7.75 -4.56 -8.00
C THR A 25 -8.04 -3.26 -8.75
N TYR A 26 -7.34 -2.97 -9.86
CA TYR A 26 -7.60 -1.80 -10.70
C TYR A 26 -8.66 -2.11 -11.77
N PRO A 27 -9.43 -1.10 -12.22
CA PRO A 27 -10.34 -1.24 -13.36
C PRO A 27 -9.62 -1.79 -14.59
N ALA A 28 -10.35 -2.52 -15.45
CA ALA A 28 -9.78 -3.23 -16.60
C ALA A 28 -8.93 -2.33 -17.51
N ASP A 29 -9.42 -1.12 -17.78
CA ASP A 29 -8.76 -0.15 -18.66
C ASP A 29 -7.40 0.31 -18.08
N SER A 30 -7.37 0.65 -16.80
CA SER A 30 -6.13 1.03 -16.10
C SER A 30 -5.19 -0.16 -15.93
N ARG A 31 -5.73 -1.35 -15.64
CA ARG A 31 -4.94 -2.57 -15.43
C ARG A 31 -4.10 -2.94 -16.64
N GLN A 32 -4.69 -2.89 -17.84
CA GLN A 32 -3.98 -3.24 -19.06
C GLN A 32 -2.81 -2.28 -19.32
N PHE A 33 -3.03 -0.98 -19.09
CA PHE A 33 -1.99 0.04 -19.20
C PHE A 33 -0.87 -0.19 -18.19
N LEU A 34 -1.20 -0.32 -16.89
CA LEU A 34 -0.24 -0.53 -15.80
C LEU A 34 0.63 -1.78 -16.01
N ARG A 35 0.10 -2.79 -16.72
CA ARG A 35 0.80 -4.05 -17.01
C ARG A 35 1.71 -3.98 -18.24
N LYS A 36 1.30 -3.23 -19.28
CA LYS A 36 1.99 -3.21 -20.59
C LYS A 36 3.05 -2.11 -20.66
N GLU A 37 2.76 -0.95 -20.10
CA GLU A 37 3.61 0.22 -20.20
C GLU A 37 4.82 0.06 -19.28
N LYS A 38 6.03 0.17 -19.85
CA LYS A 38 7.30 -0.04 -19.14
C LYS A 38 8.04 1.26 -18.87
N ASP A 39 7.66 2.34 -19.56
CA ASP A 39 8.27 3.63 -19.31
C ASP A 39 7.86 4.17 -17.93
N THR A 40 8.84 4.52 -17.11
CA THR A 40 8.60 4.98 -15.73
C THR A 40 7.89 6.32 -15.66
N PHE A 41 8.06 7.19 -16.67
CA PHE A 41 7.39 8.48 -16.71
C PHE A 41 5.93 8.33 -17.16
N ALA A 42 5.66 7.44 -18.10
CA ALA A 42 4.31 7.12 -18.56
C ALA A 42 3.53 6.27 -17.53
N ASN A 43 4.21 5.37 -16.81
CA ASN A 43 3.61 4.44 -15.84
C ASN A 43 4.29 4.49 -14.46
N PRO A 44 4.24 5.64 -13.76
CA PRO A 44 4.87 5.76 -12.44
C PRO A 44 4.21 4.84 -11.40
N VAL A 45 2.89 4.62 -11.50
CA VAL A 45 2.15 3.75 -10.57
C VAL A 45 2.61 2.30 -10.71
N GLY A 46 2.61 1.75 -11.93
CA GLY A 46 3.03 0.36 -12.17
C GLY A 46 4.48 0.12 -11.77
N THR A 47 5.37 1.08 -12.06
CA THR A 47 6.79 0.98 -11.70
C THR A 47 7.00 1.00 -10.18
N ILE A 48 6.39 1.96 -9.46
CA ILE A 48 6.53 2.03 -8.00
C ILE A 48 5.93 0.78 -7.35
N LEU A 49 4.73 0.35 -7.74
CA LEU A 49 4.12 -0.86 -7.20
C LEU A 49 5.01 -2.09 -7.42
N GLY A 50 5.61 -2.23 -8.60
CA GLY A 50 6.52 -3.34 -8.91
C GLY A 50 7.78 -3.33 -8.04
N GLN A 51 8.44 -2.18 -7.93
CA GLN A 51 9.67 -2.03 -7.14
C GLN A 51 9.42 -2.23 -5.65
N GLU A 52 8.37 -1.62 -5.12
CA GLU A 52 8.04 -1.69 -3.70
C GLU A 52 7.53 -3.09 -3.29
N LEU A 53 6.82 -3.81 -4.16
CA LEU A 53 6.44 -5.20 -3.87
C LEU A 53 7.65 -6.13 -3.83
N ASP A 54 8.60 -5.97 -4.76
CA ASP A 54 9.83 -6.75 -4.75
C ASP A 54 10.63 -6.48 -3.46
N ALA A 55 10.81 -5.20 -3.11
CA ALA A 55 11.52 -4.78 -1.90
C ALA A 55 10.80 -5.21 -0.61
N LEU A 56 9.46 -5.14 -0.59
CA LEU A 56 8.63 -5.56 0.53
C LEU A 56 8.75 -7.07 0.75
N PHE A 57 8.68 -7.87 -0.32
CA PHE A 57 8.84 -9.32 -0.20
C PHE A 57 10.23 -9.70 0.34
N ASP A 58 11.28 -9.05 -0.16
CA ASP A 58 12.64 -9.30 0.29
C ASP A 58 12.81 -8.91 1.76
N ALA A 59 12.31 -7.75 2.20
CA ALA A 59 12.37 -7.32 3.59
C ALA A 59 11.51 -8.19 4.53
N PHE A 60 10.38 -8.68 4.03
CA PHE A 60 9.47 -9.56 4.76
C PHE A 60 10.04 -10.97 4.98
N THR A 61 10.79 -11.48 4.00
CA THR A 61 11.37 -12.83 4.04
C THR A 61 12.78 -12.89 4.62
N ALA A 62 13.59 -11.83 4.48
CA ALA A 62 14.94 -11.75 5.03
C ALA A 62 14.96 -11.01 6.38
N LEU A 63 15.25 -11.71 7.48
CA LEU A 63 15.51 -11.19 8.85
C LEU A 63 14.58 -10.07 9.39
N SER A 64 13.44 -9.81 8.75
CA SER A 64 12.43 -8.78 9.07
C SER A 64 13.03 -7.41 9.40
N ASP A 65 13.25 -6.60 8.36
CA ASP A 65 13.57 -5.18 8.52
C ASP A 65 12.27 -4.36 8.59
N ASP A 66 11.77 -4.15 9.81
CA ASP A 66 10.51 -3.45 10.06
C ASP A 66 10.48 -2.03 9.48
N GLY A 67 11.64 -1.34 9.48
CA GLY A 67 11.75 0.00 8.92
C GLY A 67 11.55 -0.01 7.41
N LYS A 68 12.18 -0.96 6.73
CA LYS A 68 12.03 -1.13 5.27
C LYS A 68 10.64 -1.63 4.89
N ILE A 69 10.08 -2.58 5.63
CA ILE A 69 8.69 -3.07 5.45
C ILE A 69 7.72 -1.89 5.50
N LYS A 70 7.82 -1.06 6.56
CA LYS A 70 6.96 0.10 6.73
C LYS A 70 7.12 1.10 5.59
N SER A 71 8.35 1.42 5.18
CA SER A 71 8.61 2.33 4.05
C SER A 71 7.99 1.83 2.75
N CYS A 72 8.10 0.53 2.45
CA CYS A 72 7.51 -0.04 1.24
C CYS A 72 5.97 0.01 1.28
N LEU A 73 5.38 -0.33 2.43
CA LEU A 73 3.94 -0.19 2.65
C LEU A 73 3.49 1.27 2.48
N GLU A 74 4.23 2.23 3.02
CA GLU A 74 3.91 3.65 2.89
C GLU A 74 3.86 4.09 1.43
N ASN A 75 4.83 3.67 0.62
CA ASN A 75 4.87 4.03 -0.81
C ASN A 75 3.70 3.42 -1.60
N ILE A 76 3.39 2.14 -1.39
CA ILE A 76 2.27 1.45 -2.04
C ILE A 76 0.92 2.05 -1.61
N LEU A 77 0.72 2.20 -0.30
CA LEU A 77 -0.57 2.57 0.26
C LEU A 77 -0.87 4.06 0.10
N ARG A 78 0.14 4.92 0.00
CA ARG A 78 -0.04 6.34 -0.36
C ARG A 78 -0.68 6.48 -1.74
N ILE A 79 -0.17 5.75 -2.73
CA ILE A 79 -0.74 5.73 -4.09
C ILE A 79 -2.20 5.30 -4.02
N ARG A 80 -2.48 4.19 -3.33
CA ARG A 80 -3.84 3.63 -3.20
C ARG A 80 -4.79 4.55 -2.42
N ALA A 81 -4.30 5.30 -1.45
CA ALA A 81 -5.10 6.28 -0.71
C ALA A 81 -5.52 7.46 -1.59
N VAL A 82 -4.63 7.95 -2.46
CA VAL A 82 -4.93 9.00 -3.45
C VAL A 82 -5.89 8.50 -4.53
N GLN A 83 -5.78 7.23 -4.92
CA GLN A 83 -6.68 6.56 -5.88
C GLN A 83 -8.04 6.16 -5.26
N ASP A 84 -8.35 6.62 -4.05
CA ASP A 84 -9.66 6.46 -3.39
C ASP A 84 -10.14 5.00 -3.23
N PHE A 85 -9.20 4.04 -3.11
CA PHE A 85 -9.54 2.67 -2.77
C PHE A 85 -10.27 2.61 -1.43
N SER A 86 -11.15 1.62 -1.20
CA SER A 86 -11.64 1.34 0.16
C SER A 86 -10.51 0.76 1.03
N PRO A 87 -10.60 0.83 2.38
CA PRO A 87 -9.58 0.24 3.25
C PRO A 87 -9.31 -1.24 2.93
N SER A 88 -10.37 -2.04 2.77
CA SER A 88 -10.24 -3.46 2.40
C SER A 88 -9.61 -3.64 1.02
N GLY A 89 -10.02 -2.86 0.01
CA GLY A 89 -9.46 -2.95 -1.33
C GLY A 89 -7.98 -2.53 -1.40
N ALA A 90 -7.58 -1.57 -0.56
CA ALA A 90 -6.21 -1.08 -0.50
C ALA A 90 -5.22 -2.11 0.05
N VAL A 91 -5.64 -2.94 1.01
CA VAL A 91 -4.73 -3.88 1.72
C VAL A 91 -4.93 -5.35 1.33
N ALA A 92 -6.02 -5.70 0.64
CA ALA A 92 -6.37 -7.09 0.32
C ALA A 92 -5.27 -7.87 -0.42
N PHE A 93 -4.42 -7.20 -1.20
CA PHE A 93 -3.32 -7.82 -1.93
C PHE A 93 -2.33 -8.56 -0.99
N ILE A 94 -2.23 -8.16 0.28
CA ILE A 94 -1.37 -8.80 1.27
C ILE A 94 -1.87 -10.23 1.56
N LEU A 95 -3.18 -10.43 1.64
CA LEU A 95 -3.78 -11.75 1.84
C LEU A 95 -3.57 -12.69 0.65
N ASP A 96 -3.34 -12.16 -0.55
CA ASP A 96 -3.06 -12.98 -1.72
C ASP A 96 -1.72 -13.73 -1.60
N LEU A 97 -0.78 -13.25 -0.78
CA LEU A 97 0.45 -14.00 -0.46
C LEU A 97 0.13 -15.37 0.12
N LYS A 98 -0.83 -15.46 1.06
CA LYS A 98 -1.24 -16.74 1.67
C LYS A 98 -1.75 -17.71 0.62
N LYS A 99 -2.60 -17.22 -0.29
CA LYS A 99 -3.18 -18.02 -1.38
C LYS A 99 -2.10 -18.50 -2.34
N ILE A 100 -1.17 -17.62 -2.72
CA ILE A 100 -0.07 -17.93 -3.63
C ILE A 100 0.84 -19.01 -3.02
N VAL A 101 1.27 -18.82 -1.77
CA VAL A 101 2.15 -19.76 -1.07
C VAL A 101 1.47 -21.11 -0.84
N SER A 102 0.21 -21.11 -0.38
CA SER A 102 -0.56 -22.36 -0.22
C SER A 102 -0.70 -23.12 -1.55
N GLY A 103 -0.95 -22.41 -2.65
CA GLY A 103 -0.98 -22.99 -3.99
C GLY A 103 0.35 -23.63 -4.41
N MET A 104 1.47 -22.98 -4.11
CA MET A 104 2.81 -23.51 -4.40
C MET A 104 3.14 -24.75 -3.57
N VAL A 105 2.82 -24.75 -2.27
CA VAL A 105 3.02 -25.90 -1.38
C VAL A 105 2.23 -27.11 -1.87
N LYS A 106 0.97 -26.90 -2.27
CA LYS A 106 0.12 -27.95 -2.85
C LYS A 106 0.69 -28.48 -4.17
N ALA A 107 1.11 -27.59 -5.07
CA ALA A 107 1.66 -27.97 -6.37
C ALA A 107 2.96 -28.80 -6.26
N LYS A 108 3.76 -28.58 -5.21
CA LYS A 108 5.00 -29.33 -4.95
C LYS A 108 4.79 -30.59 -4.09
N GLY A 109 3.56 -30.87 -3.65
CA GLY A 109 3.26 -32.04 -2.82
C GLY A 109 3.85 -32.00 -1.40
N LEU A 110 4.12 -30.80 -0.86
CA LEU A 110 4.85 -30.60 0.40
C LEU A 110 3.93 -30.55 1.65
N GLY A 111 2.66 -30.96 1.51
CA GLY A 111 1.57 -30.64 2.43
C GLY A 111 1.79 -31.02 3.90
N ASN A 112 2.41 -32.18 4.18
CA ASN A 112 2.59 -32.67 5.56
C ASN A 112 3.93 -32.25 6.20
N GLY A 113 4.93 -31.87 5.39
CA GLY A 113 6.28 -31.56 5.89
C GLY A 113 6.46 -30.10 6.33
N ILE A 114 5.63 -29.19 5.80
CA ILE A 114 5.83 -27.73 5.91
C ILE A 114 4.65 -27.04 6.62
N THR A 115 3.64 -27.79 7.10
CA THR A 115 2.38 -27.23 7.61
C THR A 115 2.59 -26.20 8.73
N LEU A 116 3.51 -26.46 9.66
CA LEU A 116 3.83 -25.54 10.76
C LEU A 116 4.51 -24.26 10.26
N GLU A 117 5.39 -24.37 9.27
CA GLU A 117 6.08 -23.23 8.66
C GLU A 117 5.11 -22.36 7.86
N VAL A 118 4.15 -22.97 7.13
CA VAL A 118 3.07 -22.24 6.45
C VAL A 118 2.21 -21.50 7.46
N ALA A 119 1.84 -22.14 8.57
CA ALA A 119 1.06 -21.47 9.61
C ALA A 119 1.82 -20.29 10.26
N ALA A 120 3.13 -20.43 10.45
CA ALA A 120 3.97 -19.34 10.94
C ALA A 120 4.08 -18.19 9.93
N PHE A 121 4.21 -18.51 8.64
CA PHE A 121 4.19 -17.52 7.56
C PHE A 121 2.84 -16.80 7.49
N ASP A 122 1.72 -17.53 7.60
CA ASP A 122 0.38 -16.94 7.56
C ASP A 122 0.17 -15.94 8.70
N ARG A 123 0.69 -16.23 9.91
CA ARG A 123 0.67 -15.27 11.03
C ARG A 123 1.46 -14.00 10.71
N LYS A 124 2.67 -14.12 10.15
CA LYS A 124 3.46 -12.95 9.72
C LYS A 124 2.73 -12.12 8.67
N VAL A 125 1.98 -12.77 7.76
CA VAL A 125 1.17 -12.05 6.76
C VAL A 125 -0.01 -11.34 7.43
N ASP A 126 -0.61 -11.89 8.49
CA ASP A 126 -1.64 -11.19 9.27
C ASP A 126 -1.08 -9.95 9.98
N ASP A 127 0.11 -10.06 10.59
CA ASP A 127 0.78 -8.91 11.21
C ASP A 127 1.08 -7.81 10.17
N LEU A 128 1.55 -8.21 8.98
CA LEU A 128 1.80 -7.30 7.86
C LEU A 128 0.50 -6.62 7.38
N LEU A 129 -0.61 -7.35 7.35
CA LEU A 129 -1.91 -6.82 6.98
C LEU A 129 -2.40 -5.75 7.97
N LEU A 130 -2.25 -6.00 9.27
CA LEU A 130 -2.63 -5.04 10.32
C LEU A 130 -1.81 -3.75 10.20
N LEU A 131 -0.48 -3.88 10.03
CA LEU A 131 0.40 -2.73 9.81
C LEU A 131 0.00 -1.94 8.56
N ALA A 132 -0.30 -2.63 7.46
CA ALA A 132 -0.76 -1.99 6.24
C ALA A 132 -2.09 -1.26 6.42
N PHE A 133 -3.01 -1.82 7.20
CA PHE A 133 -4.27 -1.16 7.51
C PHE A 133 -4.04 0.16 8.26
N ASP A 134 -3.16 0.18 9.26
CA ASP A 134 -2.81 1.38 10.03
C ASP A 134 -2.18 2.45 9.12
N VAL A 135 -1.20 2.05 8.30
CA VAL A 135 -0.52 2.96 7.36
C VAL A 135 -1.52 3.59 6.37
N TYR A 136 -2.37 2.77 5.75
CA TYR A 136 -3.38 3.26 4.82
C TYR A 136 -4.38 4.21 5.49
N SER A 137 -4.86 3.84 6.69
CA SER A 137 -5.80 4.66 7.46
C SER A 137 -5.20 6.02 7.81
N GLY A 138 -3.91 6.06 8.16
CA GLY A 138 -3.17 7.30 8.39
C GLY A 138 -3.14 8.22 7.16
N PHE A 139 -2.92 7.67 5.97
CA PHE A 139 -2.98 8.48 4.73
C PHE A 139 -4.38 9.00 4.43
N ARG A 140 -5.43 8.19 4.66
CA ARG A 140 -6.82 8.63 4.46
C ARG A 140 -7.21 9.74 5.42
N LEU A 141 -6.86 9.61 6.70
CA LEU A 141 -7.07 10.66 7.69
C LEU A 141 -6.42 11.97 7.24
N LYS A 142 -5.14 11.92 6.86
CA LYS A 142 -4.40 13.10 6.39
C LYS A 142 -5.04 13.74 5.15
N LEU A 143 -5.49 12.93 4.19
CA LEU A 143 -6.19 13.46 3.00
C LEU A 143 -7.50 14.16 3.36
N TYR A 144 -8.26 13.62 4.31
CA TYR A 144 -9.49 14.26 4.78
C TYR A 144 -9.22 15.54 5.56
N GLU A 145 -8.21 15.57 6.44
CA GLU A 145 -7.79 16.77 7.15
C GLU A 145 -7.41 17.89 6.17
N LEU A 146 -6.62 17.57 5.15
CA LEU A 146 -6.27 18.53 4.09
C LEU A 146 -7.52 19.06 3.37
N ARG A 147 -8.48 18.18 3.06
CA ARG A 147 -9.73 18.58 2.41
C ARG A 147 -10.57 19.51 3.28
N VAL A 148 -10.65 19.24 4.58
CA VAL A 148 -11.39 20.07 5.55
C VAL A 148 -10.72 21.44 5.68
N HIS A 149 -9.40 21.49 5.83
CA HIS A 149 -8.66 22.75 5.92
C HIS A 149 -8.82 23.60 4.66
N GLU A 150 -8.78 22.97 3.47
CA GLU A 150 -8.98 23.69 2.21
C GLU A 150 -10.36 24.33 2.13
N VAL A 151 -11.42 23.61 2.51
CA VAL A 151 -12.78 24.16 2.56
C VAL A 151 -12.88 25.32 3.56
N GLN A 152 -12.30 25.18 4.76
CA GLN A 152 -12.29 26.24 5.76
C GLN A 152 -11.58 27.49 5.25
N ASN A 153 -10.43 27.33 4.58
CA ASN A 153 -9.67 28.42 3.98
C ASN A 153 -10.48 29.14 2.88
N GLN A 154 -11.15 28.39 2.01
CA GLN A 154 -12.01 28.94 0.96
C GLN A 154 -13.19 29.74 1.54
N VAL A 155 -13.87 29.19 2.55
CA VAL A 155 -14.98 29.89 3.23
C VAL A 155 -14.48 31.16 3.92
N GLY A 156 -13.36 31.07 4.64
CA GLY A 156 -12.74 32.24 5.29
C GLY A 156 -12.40 33.34 4.28
N ALA A 157 -11.82 32.97 3.13
CA ALA A 157 -11.49 33.91 2.06
C ALA A 157 -12.74 34.59 1.46
N LEU A 158 -13.84 33.85 1.29
CA LEU A 158 -15.11 34.41 0.80
C LEU A 158 -15.76 35.38 1.81
N LEU A 159 -15.76 35.03 3.10
CA LEU A 159 -16.31 35.90 4.15
C LEU A 159 -15.51 37.21 4.26
N LYS A 160 -14.17 37.13 4.17
CA LYS A 160 -13.30 38.31 4.10
C LYS A 160 -13.61 39.19 2.89
N ARG A 161 -13.75 38.60 1.69
CA ARG A 161 -14.11 39.33 0.46
C ARG A 161 -15.49 40.00 0.54
N ALA A 162 -16.43 39.42 1.28
CA ALA A 162 -17.76 39.97 1.45
C ALA A 162 -17.85 41.04 2.56
N ASN A 163 -16.72 41.41 3.20
CA ASN A 163 -16.69 42.27 4.40
C ASN A 163 -17.61 41.77 5.53
N LEU A 164 -17.87 40.46 5.59
CA LEU A 164 -18.70 39.82 6.62
C LEU A 164 -17.88 39.43 7.86
N VAL A 165 -16.56 39.63 7.80
CA VAL A 165 -15.65 39.47 8.93
C VAL A 165 -15.18 40.87 9.34
N CYS A 166 -15.59 41.34 10.51
CA CYS A 166 -14.95 42.50 11.13
C CYS A 166 -13.60 42.04 11.68
N GLU A 167 -12.51 42.34 10.96
CA GLU A 167 -11.18 42.27 11.56
C GLU A 167 -11.13 43.34 12.66
N ILE A 168 -10.85 42.94 13.91
CA ILE A 168 -10.41 43.90 14.93
C ILE A 168 -9.04 44.37 14.42
N PRO A 169 -8.83 45.68 14.15
CA PRO A 169 -7.54 46.15 13.69
C PRO A 169 -6.47 45.69 14.68
N ASP A 170 -5.41 45.05 14.19
CA ASP A 170 -4.20 44.83 15.00
C ASP A 170 -3.77 46.21 15.49
N ALA A 171 -3.92 46.45 16.80
CA ALA A 171 -3.52 47.70 17.39
C ALA A 171 -2.03 47.88 17.11
N ASP A 172 -1.68 48.91 16.33
CA ASP A 172 -0.28 49.31 16.14
C ASP A 172 0.37 49.37 17.53
N PRO A 173 1.46 48.63 17.79
CA PRO A 173 2.16 48.75 19.06
C PRO A 173 2.64 50.20 19.15
N ALA A 174 2.02 50.96 20.05
CA ALA A 174 2.30 52.37 20.25
C ALA A 174 3.82 52.57 20.43
N VAL A 175 4.35 53.50 19.62
CA VAL A 175 5.74 53.99 19.60
C VAL A 175 6.16 54.52 20.97
#